data_AF-A0A9P6CKU6-F1
#
_entry.id   AF-A0A9P6CKU6-F1
#
_cell.length_a   1.000
_cell.length_b   1.000
_cell.length_c   1.000
_cell.angle_alpha   90.00
_cell.angle_beta   90.00
_cell.angle_gamma   90.00
#
_symmetry.space_group_name_H-M   'P 1'
#
loop_
_entity.id
_entity.type
_entity.pdbx_description
1 polymer ?
#
loop_
_entity_poly.entity_id
_entity_poly.type
_entity_poly.pdbx_seq_one_letter_code
_entity_poly.pdbx_strand_id
1 'polypeptide(L)'
;MLKIALILSVACTLVSISAQSQAPEWGQCGGQGWAGPTMCPPGWICIPANIYISQCLRAVSTTMLTATGQCQRRFATRTSIGEGAVAATATPA
;
A
#
# COMPACT_ATOMS: atom_id res chain seq x y z
N MET A 1 41.03 -31.18 -21.55
CA MET A 1 40.75 -29.87 -22.18
C MET A 1 39.29 -29.67 -22.61
N LEU A 2 38.39 -30.63 -22.37
CA LEU A 2 36.96 -30.57 -22.73
C LEU A 2 36.04 -30.66 -21.49
N LYS A 3 36.32 -29.84 -20.46
CA LYS A 3 35.44 -29.69 -19.28
C LYS A 3 35.28 -28.25 -18.81
N ILE A 4 36.09 -27.32 -19.33
CA ILE A 4 36.06 -25.89 -18.97
C ILE A 4 34.96 -25.15 -19.78
N ALA A 5 34.49 -25.75 -20.89
CA ALA A 5 33.42 -25.19 -21.73
C ALA A 5 32.02 -25.23 -21.09
N LEU A 6 31.84 -25.93 -19.97
CA LEU A 6 30.53 -26.04 -19.29
C LEU A 6 30.29 -24.89 -18.29
N ILE A 7 31.32 -24.08 -18.00
CA ILE A 7 31.27 -23.01 -16.98
C ILE A 7 30.91 -21.65 -17.62
N LEU A 8 30.90 -21.56 -18.95
CA LEU A 8 30.57 -20.34 -19.72
C LEU A 8 29.09 -20.25 -20.16
N SER A 9 28.21 -21.11 -19.66
CA SER A 9 26.75 -20.90 -19.72
C SER A 9 26.25 -19.99 -18.58
N VAL A 10 27.17 -19.32 -17.88
CA VAL A 10 26.91 -18.13 -17.06
C VAL A 10 26.87 -16.91 -17.98
N ALA A 11 25.86 -16.86 -18.84
CA ALA A 11 25.54 -15.67 -19.62
C ALA A 11 24.08 -15.33 -19.37
N CYS A 12 23.86 -14.74 -18.19
CA CYS A 12 22.86 -13.71 -17.95
C CYS A 12 21.53 -13.94 -18.68
N THR A 13 20.70 -14.86 -18.19
CA THR A 13 19.26 -14.73 -18.42
C THR A 13 18.83 -13.45 -17.71
N LEU A 14 18.68 -12.40 -18.50
CA LEU A 14 18.17 -11.09 -18.10
C LEU A 14 16.88 -11.30 -17.31
N VAL A 15 16.98 -11.28 -15.97
CA VAL A 15 15.80 -11.20 -15.13
C VAL A 15 15.31 -9.77 -15.31
N SER A 16 14.22 -9.59 -16.05
CA SER A 16 13.56 -8.30 -16.18
C SER A 16 13.06 -7.90 -14.79
N ILE A 17 13.83 -7.09 -14.08
CA ILE A 17 13.39 -6.45 -12.84
C ILE A 17 12.41 -5.36 -13.27
N SER A 18 11.15 -5.73 -13.49
CA SER A 18 10.10 -4.73 -13.53
C SER A 18 10.07 -4.11 -12.14
N ALA A 19 10.46 -2.84 -12.06
CA ALA A 19 10.27 -2.04 -10.86
C ALA A 19 8.76 -1.81 -10.68
N GLN A 20 8.06 -2.83 -10.19
CA GLN A 20 6.69 -2.70 -9.77
C GLN A 20 6.72 -1.77 -8.56
N SER A 21 6.11 -0.58 -8.67
CA SER A 21 5.99 0.34 -7.55
C SER A 21 5.13 -0.22 -6.42
N GLN A 22 4.35 -1.26 -6.73
CA GLN A 22 3.44 -1.94 -5.82
C GLN A 22 3.71 -3.44 -5.82
N ALA A 23 3.59 -4.06 -4.65
CA ALA A 23 3.62 -5.50 -4.49
C ALA A 23 2.38 -6.12 -5.16
N PRO A 24 2.49 -7.34 -5.70
CA PRO A 24 1.35 -8.03 -6.27
C PRO A 24 0.28 -8.33 -5.21
N GLU A 25 -0.95 -8.58 -5.64
CA GLU A 25 -2.02 -9.07 -4.76
C GLU A 25 -1.56 -10.36 -4.05
N TRP A 26 -1.76 -10.44 -2.74
CA TRP A 26 -1.20 -11.52 -1.89
C TRP A 26 0.33 -11.66 -1.90
N GLY A 27 1.04 -10.71 -2.49
CA GLY A 27 2.49 -10.67 -2.57
C GLY A 27 3.16 -10.18 -1.29
N GLN A 28 4.48 -10.34 -1.22
CA GLN A 28 5.29 -9.77 -0.15
C GLN A 28 5.44 -8.26 -0.35
N CYS A 29 5.16 -7.50 0.70
CA CYS A 29 5.24 -6.04 0.76
C CYS A 29 6.21 -5.55 1.86
N GLY A 30 6.93 -6.45 2.52
CA GLY A 30 7.84 -6.04 3.59
C GLY A 30 8.45 -7.19 4.35
N GLY A 31 9.28 -6.84 5.33
CA GLY A 31 10.01 -7.77 6.19
C GLY A 31 11.52 -7.52 6.18
N GLN A 32 12.22 -8.10 7.15
CA GLN A 32 13.66 -7.95 7.27
C GLN A 32 14.38 -8.52 6.03
N GLY A 33 15.15 -7.68 5.34
CA GLY A 33 15.87 -8.04 4.12
C GLY A 33 15.06 -7.93 2.82
N TRP A 34 13.81 -7.46 2.87
CA TRP A 34 13.01 -7.22 1.66
C TRP A 34 13.46 -5.94 0.95
N ALA A 35 13.92 -6.07 -0.30
CA ALA A 35 14.31 -4.95 -1.17
C ALA A 35 13.26 -4.62 -2.25
N GLY A 36 12.13 -5.33 -2.24
CA GLY A 36 11.06 -5.17 -3.21
C GLY A 36 10.09 -4.04 -2.85
N PRO A 37 8.96 -3.96 -3.58
CA PRO A 37 7.93 -2.95 -3.30
C PRO A 37 7.35 -3.10 -1.90
N THR A 38 7.12 -1.97 -1.24
CA THR A 38 6.52 -1.92 0.11
C THR A 38 5.08 -1.45 0.12
N MET A 39 4.59 -0.92 -1.00
CA MET A 39 3.20 -0.49 -1.17
C MET A 39 2.36 -1.62 -1.75
N CYS A 40 1.17 -1.84 -1.21
CA CYS A 40 0.17 -2.72 -1.80
C CYS A 40 -0.71 -1.96 -2.81
N PRO A 41 -1.40 -2.66 -3.73
CA PRO A 41 -2.36 -2.04 -4.65
C PRO A 41 -3.51 -1.36 -3.88
N PRO A 42 -4.24 -0.41 -4.50
CA PRO A 42 -5.38 0.23 -3.84
C PRO A 42 -6.43 -0.80 -3.37
N GLY A 43 -6.91 -0.65 -2.13
CA GLY A 43 -7.81 -1.62 -1.50
C GLY A 43 -7.11 -2.81 -0.83
N TRP A 44 -5.78 -2.83 -0.82
CA TRP A 44 -4.96 -3.81 -0.12
C TRP A 44 -4.10 -3.14 0.94
N ILE A 45 -3.85 -3.87 2.03
CA ILE A 45 -3.07 -3.40 3.18
C ILE A 45 -1.92 -4.37 3.39
N CYS A 46 -0.72 -3.83 3.63
CA CYS A 46 0.44 -4.64 3.97
C CYS A 46 0.34 -5.08 5.43
N ILE A 47 0.13 -6.37 5.66
CA ILE A 47 -0.03 -6.94 7.01
C ILE A 47 1.20 -7.81 7.34
N PRO A 48 1.93 -7.52 8.44
CA PRO A 48 3.06 -8.33 8.85
C PRO A 48 2.60 -9.73 9.29
N ALA A 49 3.15 -10.77 8.65
CA ALA A 49 2.92 -12.16 9.04
C ALA A 49 4.01 -12.65 10.02
N ASN A 50 5.25 -12.22 9.80
CA ASN A 50 6.39 -12.46 10.69
C ASN A 50 7.45 -11.36 10.49
N ILE A 51 8.59 -11.47 11.18
CA ILE A 51 9.68 -10.47 11.10
C ILE A 51 10.32 -10.37 9.71
N TYR A 52 10.29 -11.44 8.93
CA TYR A 52 10.88 -11.54 7.59
C TYR A 52 9.87 -11.32 6.46
N ILE A 53 8.56 -11.44 6.73
CA ILE A 53 7.51 -11.40 5.70
C ILE A 53 6.30 -10.58 6.16
N SER A 54 5.95 -9.58 5.35
CA SER A 54 4.66 -8.89 5.36
C SER A 54 3.95 -9.15 4.03
N GLN A 55 2.65 -9.46 4.06
CA GLN A 55 1.86 -9.83 2.88
C GLN A 55 0.76 -8.79 2.62
N CYS A 56 0.51 -8.49 1.34
CA CYS A 56 -0.64 -7.68 0.95
C CYS A 56 -1.93 -8.49 1.13
N LEU A 57 -2.78 -8.06 2.05
CA LEU A 57 -4.09 -8.64 2.30
C LEU A 57 -5.18 -7.65 1.91
N ARG A 58 -6.30 -8.15 1.37
CA ARG A 58 -7.40 -7.30 0.94
C ARG A 58 -8.01 -6.62 2.16
N ALA A 59 -8.17 -5.30 2.11
CA ALA A 59 -8.94 -4.58 3.11
C ALA A 59 -10.39 -5.01 2.97
N VAL A 60 -10.84 -5.92 3.84
CA VAL A 60 -12.27 -6.15 4.00
C VAL A 60 -12.78 -4.92 4.74
N SER A 61 -13.18 -3.91 4.00
CA SER A 61 -14.05 -2.89 4.54
C SER A 61 -15.31 -3.63 4.96
N THR A 62 -15.43 -3.95 6.24
CA THR A 62 -16.72 -4.01 6.91
C THR A 62 -17.31 -2.61 6.79
N THR A 63 -17.77 -2.26 5.59
CA THR A 63 -18.84 -1.30 5.40
C THR A 63 -19.92 -1.85 6.29
N MET A 64 -20.01 -1.24 7.46
CA MET A 64 -21.01 -1.59 8.44
C MET A 64 -22.32 -1.72 7.67
N LEU A 65 -22.93 -2.90 7.77
CA LEU A 65 -24.37 -3.00 7.67
C LEU A 65 -24.94 -2.14 8.80
N THR A 66 -24.87 -0.82 8.66
CA THR A 66 -25.71 0.13 9.38
C THR A 66 -26.91 0.43 8.48
N ALA A 67 -27.60 -0.64 8.11
CA ALA A 67 -29.02 -0.66 7.80
C ALA A 67 -29.59 -1.52 8.94
N THR A 68 -30.40 -1.05 9.88
CA THR A 68 -31.46 -0.03 9.85
C THR A 68 -31.70 0.37 11.30
N GLY A 69 -31.79 1.67 11.61
CA GLY A 69 -32.10 2.06 12.99
C GLY A 69 -32.09 3.54 13.36
N GLN A 70 -32.25 4.49 12.43
CA GLN A 70 -32.51 5.88 12.83
C GLN A 70 -33.57 6.55 11.97
N CYS A 71 -34.69 6.91 12.61
CA CYS A 71 -35.66 7.90 12.15
C CYS A 71 -34.95 9.27 12.14
N GLN A 72 -34.27 9.59 11.04
CA GLN A 72 -33.67 10.91 10.87
C GLN A 72 -34.75 11.90 10.47
N ARG A 73 -35.08 12.73 11.46
CA ARG A 73 -35.91 13.91 11.37
C ARG A 73 -35.42 14.84 10.26
N ARG A 74 -36.39 15.37 9.52
CA ARG A 74 -36.26 16.56 8.68
C ARG A 74 -35.56 17.67 9.46
N PHE A 75 -34.47 18.21 8.91
CA PHE A 75 -34.09 19.63 8.96
C PHE A 75 -33.11 19.82 7.79
N ALA A 76 -33.64 20.11 6.60
CA ALA A 76 -33.75 21.47 6.05
C ALA A 76 -32.39 22.08 5.66
N THR A 77 -31.97 21.77 4.43
CA THR A 77 -31.70 22.72 3.33
C THR A 77 -31.07 24.11 3.66
N ARG A 78 -29.81 24.27 3.20
CA ARG A 78 -29.24 25.41 2.44
C ARG A 78 -28.54 26.57 3.19
N THR A 79 -27.41 27.00 2.57
CA THR A 79 -26.75 28.34 2.57
C THR A 79 -25.95 28.67 3.85
N SER A 80 -24.79 29.33 3.86
CA SER A 80 -24.06 30.17 2.88
C SER A 80 -22.64 30.47 3.45
N ILE A 81 -21.65 30.66 2.58
CA ILE A 81 -20.43 31.49 2.64
C ILE A 81 -19.91 32.09 3.99
N GLY A 82 -18.59 32.00 4.13
CA GLY A 82 -17.68 32.76 5.01
C GLY A 82 -16.37 31.96 5.13
N GLU A 83 -15.34 32.14 4.31
CA GLU A 83 -14.47 33.31 4.15
C GLU A 83 -13.90 33.81 5.50
N GLY A 84 -12.62 33.50 5.74
CA GLY A 84 -11.90 33.92 6.94
C GLY A 84 -10.59 33.15 7.18
N ALA A 85 -9.53 33.57 6.49
CA ALA A 85 -8.13 33.31 6.83
C ALA A 85 -7.81 33.86 8.26
N VAL A 86 -6.78 33.48 9.03
CA VAL A 86 -5.32 33.50 8.78
C VAL A 86 -4.59 32.87 9.98
N ALA A 87 -3.40 32.33 9.70
CA ALA A 87 -2.14 32.36 10.47
C ALA A 87 -2.08 32.07 11.99
N ALA A 88 -1.26 31.07 12.35
CA ALA A 88 -0.33 31.19 13.47
C ALA A 88 0.96 30.39 13.18
N THR A 89 2.01 31.13 12.86
CA THR A 89 3.42 30.70 12.82
C THR A 89 3.91 30.39 14.24
N ALA A 90 4.64 29.29 14.44
CA ALA A 90 5.43 29.06 15.63
C ALA A 90 6.91 28.88 15.25
N THR A 91 7.74 29.76 15.79
CA THR A 91 9.19 29.93 15.59
C THR A 91 10.00 28.96 16.47
N PRO A 92 11.16 28.44 16.02
CA PRO A 92 12.08 27.67 16.85
C PRO A 92 13.06 28.55 17.65
N ALA A 93 13.46 28.06 18.82
CA ALA A 93 14.63 28.48 19.59
C ALA A 93 15.51 27.25 19.86
#